data_AF-A0A976JLE7-F1
#
_entry.id   AF-A0A976JLE7-F1
#
_cell.length_a   1.000
_cell.length_b   1.000
_cell.length_c   1.000
_cell.angle_alpha   90.00
_cell.angle_beta   90.00
_cell.angle_gamma   90.00
#
_symmetry.space_group_name_H-M   'P 1'
#
loop_
_entity.id
_entity.type
_entity.pdbx_description
1 polymer ?
#
loop_
_entity_poly.entity_id
_entity_poly.type
_entity_poly.pdbx_seq_one_letter_code
_entity_poly.pdbx_strand_id
1 'polypeptide(L)'
;MDYKKGLYVFFFSIFMALAAQAKVMEFKVSKQIRKNSSYKEVCEAMGFADNLLIEAKGMVALDCMGRLVKVNDFCAKHTQNGKSFLRGFIDKGEKKVVCQYGNSANLSLSCETKQTRKYCESPENSCKKLQAFFAKDLEVTHHSRLFNNEKETLNCYFGKLNLDLDKDLFEGNSHLTK
;
A
#
# COMPACT_ATOMS: atom_id res chain seq x y z
N MET A 1 -47.62 -22.90 -18.86
CA MET A 1 -47.14 -21.49 -18.82
C MET A 1 -46.15 -21.42 -17.67
N ASP A 2 -44.91 -21.89 -17.87
CA ASP A 2 -44.02 -22.18 -16.74
C ASP A 2 -42.63 -21.55 -16.87
N TYR A 3 -42.50 -20.47 -17.65
CA TYR A 3 -41.24 -19.74 -17.80
C TYR A 3 -40.98 -18.73 -16.65
N LYS A 4 -41.99 -18.41 -15.84
CA LYS A 4 -41.86 -17.39 -14.78
C LYS A 4 -41.12 -17.88 -13.52
N LYS A 5 -41.07 -19.19 -13.26
CA LYS A 5 -40.39 -19.75 -12.08
C LYS A 5 -38.87 -19.90 -12.27
N GLY A 6 -38.41 -20.14 -13.50
CA GLY A 6 -36.97 -20.23 -13.81
C GLY A 6 -36.25 -18.88 -13.76
N LEU A 7 -36.95 -17.79 -14.12
CA LEU A 7 -36.37 -16.45 -14.16
C LEU A 7 -36.05 -15.88 -12.76
N TYR A 8 -36.83 -16.26 -11.74
CA TYR A 8 -36.64 -15.78 -10.37
C TYR A 8 -35.45 -16.45 -9.66
N VAL A 9 -35.22 -17.75 -9.94
CA VAL A 9 -34.09 -18.50 -9.39
C VAL A 9 -32.76 -18.01 -9.97
N PHE A 10 -32.76 -17.61 -11.25
CA PHE A 10 -31.58 -17.05 -11.90
C PHE A 10 -31.20 -15.67 -11.32
N PHE A 11 -32.19 -14.82 -11.01
CA PHE A 11 -31.95 -13.51 -10.42
C PHE A 11 -31.43 -13.59 -8.97
N PHE A 12 -31.87 -14.57 -8.18
CA PHE A 12 -31.43 -14.71 -6.78
C PHE A 12 -29.98 -15.22 -6.67
N SER A 13 -29.53 -16.07 -7.60
CA SER A 13 -28.14 -16.57 -7.63
C SER A 13 -27.12 -15.50 -8.04
N ILE A 14 -27.52 -14.49 -8.82
CA ILE A 14 -26.63 -13.38 -9.22
C ILE A 14 -26.37 -12.41 -8.05
N PHE A 15 -27.32 -12.27 -7.10
CA PHE A 15 -27.20 -11.31 -6.00
C PHE A 15 -26.26 -11.78 -4.88
N MET A 16 -26.08 -13.09 -4.68
CA MET A 16 -25.12 -13.62 -3.68
C MET A 16 -23.65 -13.58 -4.12
N ALA A 17 -23.37 -13.49 -5.43
CA ALA A 17 -21.99 -13.48 -5.92
C ALA A 17 -21.25 -12.15 -5.72
N LEU A 18 -21.93 -11.08 -5.28
CA LEU A 18 -21.40 -9.72 -5.17
C LEU A 18 -20.78 -9.38 -3.81
N ALA A 19 -20.73 -10.30 -2.84
CA ALA A 19 -20.23 -10.02 -1.49
C ALA A 19 -18.71 -10.25 -1.28
N ALA A 20 -17.94 -10.54 -2.32
CA ALA A 20 -16.49 -10.72 -2.20
C ALA A 20 -15.75 -9.36 -2.19
N GLN A 21 -15.99 -8.52 -1.18
CA GLN A 21 -15.14 -7.35 -0.94
C GLN A 21 -14.01 -7.73 0.03
N ALA A 22 -12.89 -8.19 -0.52
CA ALA A 22 -11.70 -8.45 0.27
C ALA A 22 -10.88 -7.15 0.43
N LYS A 23 -11.10 -6.39 1.51
CA LYS A 23 -10.18 -5.33 1.95
C LYS A 23 -9.06 -5.98 2.78
N VAL A 24 -8.00 -6.41 2.09
CA VAL A 24 -6.97 -7.30 2.68
C VAL A 24 -5.82 -6.54 3.34
N MET A 25 -5.73 -5.22 3.13
CA MET A 25 -4.57 -4.44 3.52
C MET A 25 -4.94 -3.02 3.96
N GLU A 26 -4.48 -2.61 5.13
CA GLU A 26 -4.53 -1.23 5.61
C GLU A 26 -3.13 -0.64 5.66
N PHE A 27 -2.95 0.56 5.12
CA PHE A 27 -1.67 1.26 5.13
C PHE A 27 -1.86 2.69 5.62
N LYS A 28 -1.35 2.97 6.82
CA LYS A 28 -1.45 4.25 7.52
C LYS A 28 -0.07 4.91 7.56
N VAL A 29 -0.01 6.22 7.38
CA VAL A 29 1.24 6.99 7.36
C VAL A 29 1.14 8.21 8.27
N SER A 30 2.15 8.41 9.12
CA SER A 30 2.25 9.59 9.98
C SER A 30 2.89 10.77 9.24
N LYS A 31 2.28 11.96 9.40
CA LYS A 31 2.68 13.23 8.78
C LYS A 31 2.96 13.07 7.28
N GLN A 32 1.98 12.50 6.58
CA GLN A 32 2.08 12.13 5.17
C GLN A 32 2.16 13.35 4.25
N ILE A 33 3.03 13.27 3.25
CA ILE A 33 3.06 14.17 2.10
C ILE A 33 2.91 13.33 0.83
N ARG A 34 2.07 13.78 -0.11
CA ARG A 34 1.96 13.19 -1.45
C ARG A 34 2.37 14.21 -2.49
N LYS A 35 3.26 13.82 -3.38
CA LYS A 35 3.60 14.60 -4.58
C LYS A 35 3.08 13.83 -5.79
N ASN A 36 2.23 14.48 -6.55
CA ASN A 36 1.68 13.92 -7.77
C ASN A 36 2.44 14.49 -8.96
N SER A 37 2.78 13.63 -9.91
CA SER A 37 3.39 14.01 -11.18
C SER A 37 2.64 13.35 -12.33
N SER A 38 2.46 14.05 -13.43
CA SER A 38 1.85 13.46 -14.62
C SER A 38 2.79 12.41 -15.22
N TYR A 39 2.24 11.47 -15.99
CA TYR A 39 3.09 10.47 -16.68
C TYR A 39 4.14 11.13 -17.58
N LYS A 40 3.77 12.23 -18.25
CA LYS A 40 4.66 13.00 -19.11
C LYS A 40 5.84 13.58 -18.32
N GLU A 41 5.56 14.26 -17.20
CA GLU A 41 6.59 14.81 -16.32
C GLU A 41 7.57 13.73 -15.83
N VAL A 42 7.07 12.55 -15.48
CA VAL A 42 7.92 11.44 -15.02
C VAL A 42 8.84 10.96 -16.13
N CYS A 43 8.31 10.72 -17.33
CA CYS A 43 9.13 10.26 -18.44
C CYS A 43 10.17 11.31 -18.86
N GLU A 44 9.80 12.59 -18.90
CA GLU A 44 10.71 13.70 -19.20
C GLU A 44 11.80 13.84 -18.15
N ALA A 45 11.45 13.82 -16.87
CA ALA A 45 12.42 13.87 -15.76
C ALA A 45 13.37 12.65 -15.74
N MET A 46 12.97 11.54 -16.37
CA MET A 46 13.79 10.34 -16.52
C MET A 46 14.58 10.31 -17.84
N GLY A 47 14.56 11.40 -18.62
CA GLY A 47 15.39 11.60 -19.81
C GLY A 47 14.74 11.17 -21.12
N PHE A 48 13.44 10.90 -21.13
CA PHE A 48 12.69 10.59 -22.34
C PHE A 48 11.85 11.83 -22.69
N ALA A 49 12.36 12.68 -23.57
CA ALA A 49 11.61 13.83 -24.09
C ALA A 49 10.65 13.38 -25.21
N ASP A 50 9.61 14.17 -25.46
CA ASP A 50 8.68 14.00 -26.61
C ASP A 50 7.96 12.64 -26.68
N ASN A 51 7.52 12.13 -25.52
CA ASN A 51 6.80 10.86 -25.50
C ASN A 51 5.36 10.99 -26.00
N LEU A 52 5.13 10.51 -27.22
CA LEU A 52 3.78 10.45 -27.82
C LEU A 52 2.94 9.31 -27.24
N LEU A 53 3.59 8.24 -26.76
CA LEU A 53 2.94 7.06 -26.21
C LEU A 53 3.51 6.77 -24.82
N ILE A 54 2.67 6.97 -23.79
CA ILE A 54 3.00 6.64 -22.41
C ILE A 54 1.90 5.75 -21.84
N GLU A 55 2.30 4.61 -21.28
CA GLU A 55 1.38 3.62 -20.73
C GLU A 55 1.79 3.18 -19.34
N ALA A 56 0.80 2.87 -18.49
CA ALA A 56 1.07 2.27 -17.19
C ALA A 56 1.20 0.74 -17.28
N LYS A 57 2.40 0.22 -17.02
CA LYS A 57 2.66 -1.23 -16.90
C LYS A 57 2.56 -1.63 -15.43
N GLY A 58 1.35 -1.93 -15.01
CA GLY A 58 1.03 -2.24 -13.61
C GLY A 58 0.95 -0.99 -12.72
N MET A 59 1.27 -1.13 -11.44
CA MET A 59 1.22 -0.03 -10.46
C MET A 59 2.57 0.64 -10.19
N VAL A 60 3.67 0.07 -10.69
CA VAL A 60 5.04 0.43 -10.27
C VAL A 60 5.95 0.85 -11.43
N ALA A 61 5.48 0.75 -12.67
CA ALA A 61 6.26 1.10 -13.85
C ALA A 61 5.43 1.81 -14.92
N LEU A 62 6.03 2.84 -15.51
CA LEU A 62 5.55 3.48 -16.72
C LEU A 62 6.36 2.98 -17.91
N ASP A 63 5.71 2.80 -19.04
CA ASP A 63 6.33 2.58 -20.33
C ASP A 63 6.33 3.92 -21.08
N CYS A 64 7.52 4.48 -21.23
CA CYS A 64 7.78 5.72 -21.93
C CYS A 64 8.35 5.37 -23.33
N MET A 65 7.47 5.14 -24.31
CA MET A 65 7.83 4.75 -25.68
C MET A 65 8.73 3.50 -25.82
N GLY A 66 8.36 2.41 -25.15
CA GLY A 66 9.09 1.13 -25.17
C GLY A 66 10.18 1.04 -24.10
N ARG A 67 10.37 2.07 -23.28
CA ARG A 67 11.35 2.07 -22.18
C ARG A 67 10.63 2.08 -20.84
N LEU A 68 10.93 1.07 -20.01
CA LEU A 68 10.33 0.92 -18.70
C LEU A 68 11.00 1.81 -17.66
N VAL A 69 10.22 2.70 -17.06
CA VAL A 69 10.59 3.58 -15.96
C VAL A 69 9.95 3.08 -14.67
N LYS A 70 10.78 2.71 -13.69
CA LYS A 70 10.29 2.37 -12.36
C LYS A 70 9.92 3.64 -11.61
N VAL A 71 8.68 3.69 -11.12
CA VAL A 71 8.13 4.84 -10.40
C VAL A 71 8.89 5.11 -9.11
N ASN A 72 9.33 4.06 -8.41
CA ASN A 72 10.13 4.22 -7.20
C ASN A 72 11.48 4.89 -7.47
N ASP A 73 12.08 4.70 -8.65
CA ASP A 73 13.37 5.30 -8.98
C ASP A 73 13.21 6.80 -9.30
N PHE A 74 12.11 7.17 -9.97
CA PHE A 74 11.72 8.57 -10.13
C PHE A 74 11.46 9.23 -8.77
N CYS A 75 10.61 8.64 -7.92
CA CYS A 75 10.25 9.24 -6.65
C CYS A 75 11.44 9.34 -5.68
N ALA A 76 12.33 8.34 -5.64
CA ALA A 76 13.49 8.36 -4.75
C ALA A 76 14.51 9.47 -5.10
N LYS A 77 14.53 9.96 -6.34
CA LYS A 77 15.37 11.12 -6.74
C LYS A 77 14.86 12.45 -6.18
N HIS A 78 13.61 12.49 -5.70
CA HIS A 78 13.02 13.68 -5.13
C HIS A 78 12.98 13.60 -3.61
N THR A 79 13.82 14.38 -2.95
CA THR A 79 13.76 14.51 -1.49
C THR A 79 12.62 15.44 -1.09
N GLN A 80 11.97 15.16 0.04
CA GLN A 80 11.02 16.07 0.68
C GLN A 80 11.54 16.45 2.07
N ASN A 81 11.55 17.74 2.38
CA ASN A 81 12.17 18.33 3.58
C ASN A 81 11.90 17.52 4.86
N GLY A 82 12.90 16.75 5.30
CA GLY A 82 12.87 15.98 6.54
C GLY A 82 11.99 14.72 6.56
N LYS A 83 11.35 14.36 5.43
CA LYS A 83 10.49 13.16 5.30
C LYS A 83 11.20 12.04 4.56
N SER A 84 11.00 10.81 5.02
CA SER A 84 11.48 9.61 4.34
C SER A 84 10.55 9.28 3.17
N PHE A 85 11.12 8.83 2.05
CA PHE A 85 10.32 8.27 0.96
C PHE A 85 9.79 6.89 1.37
N LEU A 86 8.50 6.67 1.12
CA LEU A 86 7.82 5.44 1.51
C LEU A 86 7.65 4.53 0.30
N ARG A 87 6.92 5.02 -0.70
CA ARG A 87 6.64 4.30 -1.94
C ARG A 87 6.16 5.24 -3.02
N GLY A 88 6.36 4.84 -4.25
CA GLY A 88 5.77 5.45 -5.43
C GLY A 88 4.81 4.46 -6.09
N PHE A 89 3.67 4.94 -6.55
CA PHE A 89 2.72 4.10 -7.30
C PHE A 89 1.99 4.90 -8.36
N ILE A 90 1.40 4.17 -9.30
CA ILE A 90 0.63 4.73 -10.40
C ILE A 90 -0.84 4.77 -10.02
N ASP A 91 -1.43 5.95 -10.07
CA ASP A 91 -2.86 6.13 -10.15
C ASP A 91 -3.27 6.12 -11.63
N LYS A 92 -3.79 4.97 -12.09
CA LYS A 92 -4.23 4.81 -13.48
C LYS A 92 -5.47 5.62 -13.81
N GLY A 93 -6.34 5.86 -12.82
CA GLY A 93 -7.57 6.63 -13.00
C GLY A 93 -7.25 8.08 -13.30
N GLU A 94 -6.33 8.65 -12.53
CA GLU A 94 -5.89 10.04 -12.72
C GLU A 94 -4.74 10.22 -13.71
N LYS A 95 -4.17 9.12 -14.24
CA LYS A 95 -2.95 9.11 -15.06
C LYS A 95 -1.78 9.87 -14.41
N LYS A 96 -1.56 9.59 -13.13
CA LYS A 96 -0.51 10.23 -12.33
C LYS A 96 0.37 9.21 -11.62
N VAL A 97 1.60 9.61 -11.38
CA VAL A 97 2.50 8.98 -10.44
C VAL A 97 2.39 9.69 -9.10
N VAL A 98 2.16 8.93 -8.05
CA VAL A 98 2.05 9.41 -6.68
C VAL A 98 3.30 8.99 -5.92
N CYS A 99 4.12 9.95 -5.51
CA CYS A 99 5.22 9.74 -4.58
C CYS A 99 4.76 10.04 -3.15
N GLN A 100 4.82 9.04 -2.28
CA GLN A 100 4.37 9.13 -0.89
C GLN A 100 5.56 9.22 0.06
N TYR A 101 5.52 10.20 0.96
CA TYR A 101 6.55 10.47 1.97
C TYR A 101 5.92 10.56 3.35
N GLY A 102 6.71 10.29 4.40
CA GLY A 102 6.24 10.37 5.78
C GLY A 102 7.35 10.17 6.82
N ASN A 103 6.96 10.17 8.09
CA ASN A 103 7.89 9.90 9.21
C ASN A 103 7.87 8.44 9.65
N SER A 104 6.68 7.84 9.63
CA SER A 104 6.45 6.45 10.00
C SER A 104 5.28 5.91 9.19
N ALA A 105 5.21 4.58 9.08
CA ALA A 105 4.11 3.89 8.42
C ALA A 105 3.71 2.63 9.20
N ASN A 106 2.43 2.30 9.17
CA ASN A 106 1.90 1.05 9.69
C ASN A 106 1.18 0.31 8.57
N LEU A 107 1.57 -0.93 8.34
CA LEU A 107 0.96 -1.84 7.38
C LEU A 107 0.30 -2.99 8.13
N SER A 108 -1.01 -3.14 7.96
CA SER A 108 -1.77 -4.28 8.46
C SER A 108 -2.18 -5.16 7.28
N LEU A 109 -1.85 -6.45 7.34
CA LEU A 109 -2.12 -7.44 6.31
C LEU A 109 -2.91 -8.61 6.90
N SER A 110 -4.11 -8.86 6.38
CA SER A 110 -4.91 -10.02 6.77
C SER A 110 -4.31 -11.32 6.22
N CYS A 111 -4.25 -12.37 7.04
CA CYS A 111 -3.67 -13.67 6.72
C CYS A 111 -4.68 -14.70 6.19
N GLU A 112 -5.92 -14.27 5.93
CA GLU A 112 -7.05 -15.15 5.60
C GLU A 112 -6.90 -15.81 4.23
N THR A 113 -6.24 -15.16 3.28
CA THR A 113 -6.12 -15.66 1.89
C THR A 113 -4.89 -16.54 1.72
N LYS A 114 -4.94 -17.49 0.78
CA LYS A 114 -3.76 -18.33 0.44
C LYS A 114 -2.56 -17.46 0.02
N GLN A 115 -2.78 -16.35 -0.67
CA GLN A 115 -1.69 -15.47 -1.10
C GLN A 115 -1.06 -14.71 0.07
N THR A 116 -1.83 -14.38 1.11
CA THR A 116 -1.34 -13.58 2.24
C THR A 116 -0.85 -14.41 3.41
N ARG A 117 -1.35 -15.63 3.59
CA ARG A 117 -0.94 -16.56 4.66
C ARG A 117 0.57 -16.76 4.74
N LYS A 118 1.25 -16.85 3.59
CA LYS A 118 2.72 -16.98 3.51
C LYS A 118 3.49 -15.85 4.19
N TYR A 119 2.89 -14.67 4.36
CA TYR A 119 3.53 -13.56 5.06
C TYR A 119 3.40 -13.68 6.58
N CYS A 120 2.43 -14.45 7.09
CA CYS A 120 2.13 -14.53 8.51
C CYS A 120 2.90 -15.62 9.25
N GLU A 121 3.48 -16.57 8.49
CA GLU A 121 4.36 -17.61 9.01
C GLU A 121 5.60 -17.04 9.71
N SER A 122 6.20 -15.98 9.14
CA SER A 122 7.39 -15.32 9.69
C SER A 122 7.22 -13.79 9.70
N PRO A 123 6.64 -13.22 10.76
CA PRO A 123 6.30 -11.79 10.83
C PRO A 123 7.48 -10.86 10.55
N GLU A 124 8.62 -11.08 11.21
CA GLU A 124 9.81 -10.25 11.06
C GLU A 124 10.32 -10.25 9.61
N ASN A 125 10.54 -11.44 9.04
CA ASN A 125 11.04 -11.58 7.68
C ASN A 125 10.05 -11.03 6.65
N SER A 126 8.75 -11.18 6.91
CA SER A 126 7.71 -10.65 6.03
C SER A 126 7.63 -9.13 6.12
N CYS A 127 7.72 -8.54 7.31
CA CYS A 127 7.79 -7.09 7.46
C CYS A 127 9.03 -6.51 6.78
N LYS A 128 10.19 -7.16 6.91
CA LYS A 128 11.41 -6.79 6.16
C LYS A 128 11.22 -6.85 4.65
N LYS A 129 10.52 -7.88 4.13
CA LYS A 129 10.18 -7.95 2.70
C LYS A 129 9.21 -6.84 2.28
N LEU A 130 8.21 -6.56 3.10
CA LEU A 130 7.19 -5.55 2.83
C LEU A 130 7.73 -4.12 2.92
N GLN A 131 8.74 -3.87 3.76
CA GLN A 131 9.48 -2.61 3.87
C GLN A 131 9.90 -2.09 2.50
N ALA A 132 10.48 -2.95 1.65
CA ALA A 132 10.96 -2.57 0.33
C ALA A 132 9.87 -2.01 -0.62
N PHE A 133 8.59 -2.33 -0.36
CA PHE A 133 7.45 -1.92 -1.19
C PHE A 133 6.65 -0.78 -0.58
N PHE A 134 6.60 -0.69 0.75
CA PHE A 134 5.70 0.23 1.47
C PHE A 134 6.43 1.33 2.22
N ALA A 135 7.68 1.12 2.60
CA ALA A 135 8.42 2.02 3.49
C ALA A 135 9.93 1.98 3.17
N LYS A 136 10.29 2.27 1.91
CA LYS A 136 11.64 2.06 1.35
C LYS A 136 12.76 2.69 2.19
N ASP A 137 12.56 3.91 2.69
CA ASP A 137 13.57 4.66 3.46
C ASP A 137 13.28 4.67 4.98
N LEU A 138 12.47 3.73 5.47
CA LEU A 138 12.22 3.52 6.90
C LEU A 138 12.62 2.10 7.29
N GLU A 139 12.98 1.90 8.55
CA GLU A 139 13.32 0.59 9.10
C GLU A 139 12.11 -0.07 9.76
N VAL A 140 12.11 -1.40 9.82
CA VAL A 140 11.14 -2.14 10.64
C VAL A 140 11.46 -1.89 12.11
N THR A 141 10.59 -1.17 12.81
CA THR A 141 10.76 -0.87 14.24
C THR A 141 10.05 -1.88 15.13
N HIS A 142 8.90 -2.38 14.67
CA HIS A 142 8.13 -3.39 15.39
C HIS A 142 7.32 -4.23 14.40
N HIS A 143 6.98 -5.44 14.82
CA HIS A 143 6.07 -6.31 14.10
C HIS A 143 5.22 -7.08 15.11
N SER A 144 3.96 -7.34 14.76
CA SER A 144 3.06 -8.11 15.62
C SER A 144 2.12 -8.99 14.82
N ARG A 145 1.65 -10.06 15.46
CA ARG A 145 0.54 -10.88 14.98
C ARG A 145 -0.62 -10.71 15.94
N LEU A 146 -1.78 -10.37 15.39
CA LEU A 146 -3.01 -10.25 16.15
C LEU A 146 -4.00 -11.30 15.66
N PHE A 147 -4.68 -11.93 16.61
CA PHE A 147 -5.79 -12.85 16.35
C PHE A 147 -7.06 -12.21 16.88
N ASN A 148 -8.02 -11.91 16.00
CA ASN A 148 -9.31 -11.36 16.39
C ASN A 148 -10.41 -12.19 15.72
N ASN A 149 -11.27 -12.85 16.51
CA ASN A 149 -12.34 -13.71 16.00
C ASN A 149 -11.84 -14.70 14.94
N GLU A 150 -10.77 -15.45 15.27
CA GLU A 150 -10.10 -16.43 14.37
C GLU A 150 -9.40 -15.83 13.14
N LYS A 151 -9.38 -14.50 13.01
CA LYS A 151 -8.70 -13.79 11.91
C LYS A 151 -7.32 -13.36 12.36
N GLU A 152 -6.32 -13.93 11.73
CA GLU A 152 -4.93 -13.53 11.93
C GLU A 152 -4.58 -12.31 11.05
N THR A 153 -3.90 -11.34 11.64
CA THR A 153 -3.39 -10.14 10.97
C THR A 153 -1.92 -9.92 11.33
N LEU A 154 -1.09 -9.72 10.31
CA LEU A 154 0.28 -9.25 10.45
C LEU A 154 0.28 -7.72 10.47
N ASN A 155 0.92 -7.12 11.47
CA ASN A 155 1.17 -5.68 11.52
C ASN A 155 2.68 -5.41 11.44
N CYS A 156 3.04 -4.48 10.57
CA CYS A 156 4.41 -4.02 10.39
C CYS A 156 4.49 -2.53 10.64
N TYR A 157 5.33 -2.15 11.59
CA TYR A 157 5.56 -0.76 11.97
C TYR A 157 6.92 -0.33 11.44
N PHE A 158 6.93 0.77 10.71
CA PHE A 158 8.11 1.32 10.07
C PHE A 158 8.40 2.72 10.59
N GLY A 159 9.65 3.02 10.88
CA GLY A 159 10.09 4.31 11.39
C GLY A 159 11.58 4.52 11.19
N LYS A 160 12.07 5.73 11.49
CA LYS A 160 13.51 5.95 11.60
C LYS A 160 14.02 5.21 12.82
N LEU A 161 15.15 4.52 12.68
CA LEU A 161 15.84 3.87 13.78
C LEU A 161 16.54 4.95 14.63
N ASN A 162 15.75 5.76 15.33
CA ASN A 162 16.24 6.60 16.42
C ASN A 162 15.99 5.81 17.70
N LEU A 163 17.05 5.61 18.50
CA LEU A 163 17.07 4.91 19.79
C LEU A 163 16.23 5.60 20.90
N ASP A 164 15.26 6.44 20.55
CA ASP A 164 14.43 7.26 21.45
C ASP A 164 12.92 6.97 21.29
N LEU A 165 12.55 5.74 20.96
CA LEU A 165 11.15 5.30 20.87
C LEU A 165 10.78 4.50 22.12
N ASP A 166 10.47 5.19 23.22
CA ASP A 166 9.86 4.54 24.39
C ASP A 166 8.84 5.37 25.18
N LYS A 167 8.25 6.46 24.62
CA LYS A 167 7.24 7.24 25.39
C LYS A 167 5.92 7.56 24.69
N ASP A 168 5.89 7.76 23.37
CA ASP A 168 4.67 8.31 22.76
C ASP A 168 3.62 7.26 22.32
N LEU A 169 3.86 5.96 22.53
CA LEU A 169 2.96 4.88 22.10
C LEU A 169 2.15 4.21 23.22
N PHE A 170 2.34 4.62 24.49
CA PHE A 170 1.64 4.02 25.64
C PHE A 170 0.74 4.99 26.45
N GLU A 171 0.78 6.31 26.24
CA GLU A 171 -0.10 7.27 26.94
C GLU A 171 -1.49 7.42 26.30
N GLY A 172 -2.11 6.29 25.94
CA GLY A 172 -3.42 6.24 25.29
C GLY A 172 -4.53 5.58 26.11
N ASN A 173 -4.31 5.24 27.39
CA ASN A 173 -5.35 4.64 28.24
C ASN A 173 -5.08 4.86 29.75
N SER A 174 -5.40 6.04 30.28
CA SER A 174 -5.53 6.23 31.74
C SER A 174 -6.46 7.40 32.13
N HIS A 175 -7.59 7.55 31.44
CA HIS A 175 -8.67 8.40 31.93
C HIS A 175 -10.03 7.71 31.77
N LEU A 176 -10.31 6.78 32.68
CA LEU A 176 -11.65 6.35 33.06
C LEU A 176 -11.57 5.73 34.47
N THR A 177 -11.56 6.60 35.47
CA THR A 177 -12.03 6.33 36.84
C THR A 177 -12.04 7.66 37.60
N LYS A 178 -13.22 8.26 37.68
CA LYS A 178 -13.66 9.06 38.82
C LYS A 178 -15.16 8.88 38.94
#